data_AF-A0A5B0WF00-F1
#
_entry.id   AF-A0A5B0WF00-F1
#
_cell.length_a   1.000
_cell.length_b   1.000
_cell.length_c   1.000
_cell.angle_alpha   90.00
_cell.angle_beta   90.00
_cell.angle_gamma   90.00
#
_symmetry.space_group_name_H-M   'P 1'
#
loop_
_entity.id
_entity.type
_entity.pdbx_description
1 polymer ?
#
loop_
_entity_poly.entity_id
_entity_poly.type
_entity_poly.pdbx_seq_one_letter_code
_entity_poly.pdbx_strand_id
1 'polypeptide(L)'
;MIRNTVSAFTVPSQQERKSFVSLEKTAAVHAEKLASLACLNAVRIGGADAQVEVLSFPFTAAAWNLERCLFPEESAAKLRATGAPLILLSEMDLGMARTEQRDPTGIIAGELGMNHAYGVEFLELSLGSDIERSYCRDDFNEKGFHGNALMASVALRDAFLFRLPGEAVWFNDSNEQPRIGDRCAVGAIVGTEAGPIVAVSVHLESVATAAYRERQMAALIDAVEAFAPGLPILIGGDLNTGNHTGGDFSTDTLFAMAEGRGFECHGGPLDQTSTRPSLITRFPDRAMKLDWFLSRGLKIGESHLVSSLNEEGKPLSDHDIIVCTIEGFSA
;
A
#
# COMPACT_ATOMS: atom_id res chain seq x y z
N MET A 1 13.88 -7.59 -6.75
CA MET A 1 13.31 -6.22 -6.81
C MET A 1 13.13 -5.82 -8.27
N ILE A 2 11.93 -5.37 -8.63
CA ILE A 2 11.54 -4.98 -9.99
C ILE A 2 11.74 -3.46 -10.11
N ARG A 3 12.48 -3.02 -11.13
CA ARG A 3 12.82 -1.60 -11.37
C ARG A 3 12.42 -1.09 -12.75
N ASN A 4 11.70 -1.91 -13.52
CA ASN A 4 11.15 -1.50 -14.80
C ASN A 4 10.06 -0.45 -14.56
N THR A 5 10.25 0.77 -15.06
CA THR A 5 9.28 1.87 -14.90
C THR A 5 8.52 2.13 -16.19
N VAL A 6 7.25 2.49 -16.05
CA VAL A 6 6.35 2.83 -17.17
C VAL A 6 5.51 4.06 -16.84
N SER A 7 5.07 4.82 -17.84
CA SER A 7 4.07 5.88 -17.64
C SER A 7 2.64 5.33 -17.61
N ALA A 8 2.41 4.17 -18.23
CA ALA A 8 1.16 3.43 -18.20
C ALA A 8 1.43 1.93 -18.30
N PHE A 9 0.61 1.12 -17.63
CA PHE A 9 0.72 -0.33 -17.72
C PHE A 9 0.19 -0.87 -19.05
N THR A 10 0.81 -1.93 -19.54
CA THR A 10 0.17 -2.83 -20.51
C THR A 10 -0.98 -3.55 -19.83
N VAL A 11 -2.19 -3.41 -20.36
CA VAL A 11 -3.40 -4.02 -19.80
C VAL A 11 -3.76 -5.28 -20.59
N PRO A 12 -3.84 -6.45 -19.95
CA PRO A 12 -4.35 -7.65 -20.61
C PRO A 12 -5.79 -7.43 -21.10
N SER A 13 -6.07 -7.85 -22.32
CA SER A 13 -7.38 -7.70 -22.93
C SER A 13 -8.47 -8.41 -22.11
N GLN A 14 -9.73 -8.00 -22.30
CA GLN A 14 -10.85 -8.67 -21.64
C GLN A 14 -10.91 -10.17 -21.98
N GLN A 15 -10.53 -10.55 -23.20
CA GLN A 15 -10.50 -11.95 -23.62
C GLN A 15 -9.42 -12.74 -22.88
N GLU A 16 -8.21 -12.19 -22.76
CA GLU A 16 -7.13 -12.79 -21.97
C GLU A 16 -7.54 -12.95 -20.51
N ARG A 17 -8.09 -11.90 -19.89
CA ARG A 17 -8.54 -11.95 -18.48
C ARG A 17 -9.64 -12.99 -18.25
N LYS A 18 -10.60 -13.12 -19.17
CA LYS A 18 -11.61 -14.18 -19.10
C LYS A 18 -10.99 -15.57 -19.16
N SER A 19 -9.94 -15.76 -19.95
CA SER A 19 -9.24 -17.05 -20.02
C SER A 19 -8.51 -17.40 -18.71
N PHE A 20 -8.09 -16.40 -17.93
CA PHE A 20 -7.39 -16.59 -16.66
C PHE A 20 -8.28 -17.18 -15.56
N VAL A 21 -9.58 -16.91 -15.63
CA VAL A 21 -10.57 -17.49 -14.71
C VAL A 21 -10.55 -19.01 -14.79
N SER A 22 -10.40 -19.57 -15.99
CA SER A 22 -10.43 -21.01 -16.25
C SER A 22 -9.08 -21.72 -16.06
N LEU A 23 -8.03 -21.00 -15.66
CA LEU A 23 -6.73 -21.61 -15.40
C LEU A 23 -6.78 -22.54 -14.18
N GLU A 24 -6.02 -23.64 -14.24
CA GLU A 24 -5.82 -24.54 -13.12
C GLU A 24 -5.22 -23.78 -11.92
N LYS A 25 -5.85 -23.89 -10.75
CA LYS A 25 -5.47 -23.16 -9.53
C LYS A 25 -4.33 -23.85 -8.79
N THR A 26 -3.14 -23.79 -9.38
CA THR A 26 -1.90 -24.27 -8.76
C THR A 26 -0.89 -23.15 -8.61
N ALA A 27 0.00 -23.29 -7.62
CA ALA A 27 1.10 -22.35 -7.40
C ALA A 27 2.02 -22.23 -8.64
N ALA A 28 2.21 -23.32 -9.39
CA ALA A 28 3.04 -23.31 -10.60
C ALA A 28 2.41 -22.46 -11.72
N VAL A 29 1.10 -22.61 -11.95
CA VAL A 29 0.38 -21.83 -12.96
C VAL A 29 0.30 -20.36 -12.56
N HIS A 30 0.06 -20.08 -11.27
CA HIS A 30 0.11 -18.72 -10.74
C HIS A 30 1.47 -18.08 -10.98
N ALA A 31 2.56 -18.74 -10.60
CA ALA A 31 3.91 -18.22 -10.75
C ALA A 31 4.25 -17.95 -12.23
N GLU A 32 3.87 -18.86 -13.13
CA GLU A 32 4.04 -18.65 -14.57
C GLU A 32 3.26 -17.41 -15.06
N LYS A 33 2.00 -17.26 -14.66
CA LYS A 33 1.21 -16.10 -15.08
C LYS A 33 1.74 -14.81 -14.48
N LEU A 34 2.06 -14.78 -13.19
CA LEU A 34 2.67 -13.66 -12.51
C LEU A 34 3.91 -13.18 -13.25
N ALA A 35 4.81 -14.08 -13.65
CA ALA A 35 6.03 -13.76 -14.37
C ALA A 35 5.76 -13.26 -15.81
N SER A 36 4.70 -13.74 -16.46
CA SER A 36 4.38 -13.39 -17.86
C SER A 36 3.67 -12.04 -18.02
N LEU A 37 2.99 -11.54 -16.99
CA LEU A 37 2.17 -10.33 -17.07
C LEU A 37 3.01 -9.08 -16.80
N ALA A 38 3.21 -8.25 -17.83
CA ALA A 38 4.00 -7.03 -17.73
C ALA A 38 3.49 -6.04 -16.66
N CYS A 39 2.17 -5.93 -16.47
CA CYS A 39 1.58 -5.08 -15.44
C CYS A 39 1.96 -5.49 -14.01
N LEU A 40 2.23 -6.77 -13.78
CA LEU A 40 2.69 -7.28 -12.49
C LEU A 40 4.22 -7.19 -12.32
N ASN A 41 4.95 -6.76 -13.35
CA ASN A 41 6.41 -6.67 -13.35
C ASN A 41 6.91 -5.27 -13.77
N ALA A 42 6.16 -4.24 -13.40
CA ALA A 42 6.52 -2.85 -13.63
C ALA A 42 6.04 -1.95 -12.48
N VAL A 43 6.65 -0.77 -12.38
CA VAL A 43 6.21 0.33 -11.53
C VAL A 43 5.68 1.43 -12.44
N ARG A 44 4.47 1.91 -12.22
CA ARG A 44 3.98 3.10 -12.92
C ARG A 44 4.48 4.35 -12.21
N ILE A 45 5.12 5.25 -12.93
CA ILE A 45 5.54 6.57 -12.45
C ILE A 45 4.70 7.65 -13.12
N GLY A 46 4.25 8.62 -12.34
CA GLY A 46 3.54 9.79 -12.83
C GLY A 46 3.55 10.93 -11.82
N GLY A 47 2.80 11.99 -12.12
CA GLY A 47 2.71 13.19 -11.29
C GLY A 47 3.21 14.44 -12.00
N ALA A 48 3.42 15.50 -11.24
CA ALA A 48 3.86 16.81 -11.73
C ALA A 48 5.39 16.97 -11.66
N ASP A 49 5.95 17.83 -12.52
CA ASP A 49 7.36 18.24 -12.44
C ASP A 49 7.65 18.78 -11.03
N ALA A 50 8.52 18.08 -10.31
CA ALA A 50 8.85 18.39 -8.92
C ALA A 50 9.37 19.83 -8.81
N GLN A 51 8.61 20.69 -8.13
CA GLN A 51 9.01 22.08 -7.87
C GLN A 51 10.03 22.17 -6.73
N VAL A 52 10.07 21.14 -5.88
CA VAL A 52 10.96 21.01 -4.74
C VAL A 52 11.90 19.83 -5.01
N GLU A 53 13.20 20.03 -4.89
CA GLU A 53 14.20 18.99 -5.17
C GLU A 53 14.38 18.01 -3.99
N VAL A 54 14.27 18.50 -2.75
CA VAL A 54 14.49 17.73 -1.52
C VAL A 54 13.55 18.18 -0.39
N LEU A 55 13.21 17.27 0.53
CA LEU A 55 12.42 17.57 1.71
C LEU A 55 13.27 18.22 2.82
N SER A 56 12.77 19.30 3.42
CA SER A 56 13.36 19.90 4.63
C SER A 56 12.80 19.27 5.90
N PHE A 57 13.61 19.21 6.96
CA PHE A 57 13.16 18.75 8.27
C PHE A 57 12.61 19.89 9.13
N PRO A 58 11.70 19.59 10.09
CA PRO A 58 10.95 18.34 10.17
C PRO A 58 9.90 18.26 9.04
N PHE A 59 9.54 17.05 8.62
CA PHE A 59 8.41 16.83 7.72
C PHE A 59 7.53 15.67 8.17
N THR A 60 6.28 15.69 7.71
CA THR A 60 5.28 14.69 8.06
C THR A 60 5.23 13.57 7.02
N ALA A 61 5.17 12.32 7.46
CA ALA A 61 4.82 11.18 6.62
C ALA A 61 3.42 10.66 7.00
N ALA A 62 2.63 10.29 6.01
CA ALA A 62 1.31 9.70 6.20
C ALA A 62 1.23 8.32 5.53
N ALA A 63 0.61 7.33 6.19
CA ALA A 63 0.25 6.07 5.59
C ALA A 63 -1.25 5.82 5.73
N TRP A 64 -1.89 5.33 4.67
CA TRP A 64 -3.34 5.13 4.67
C TRP A 64 -3.75 3.99 3.72
N ASN A 65 -4.35 2.94 4.28
CA ASN A 65 -5.14 1.98 3.51
C ASN A 65 -6.44 2.65 3.06
N LEU A 66 -6.71 2.72 1.76
CA LEU A 66 -7.89 3.44 1.24
C LEU A 66 -9.08 2.56 0.90
N GLU A 67 -9.01 1.25 1.15
CA GLU A 67 -10.14 0.34 0.93
C GLU A 67 -10.74 0.54 -0.50
N ARG A 68 -9.92 0.35 -1.53
CA ARG A 68 -10.19 0.63 -2.97
C ARG A 68 -10.10 2.09 -3.38
N CYS A 69 -10.16 3.03 -2.44
CA CYS A 69 -10.23 4.47 -2.68
C CYS A 69 -11.46 4.89 -3.51
N LEU A 70 -12.66 4.63 -2.97
CA LEU A 70 -13.93 5.00 -3.61
C LEU A 70 -14.11 6.52 -3.80
N PHE A 71 -13.44 7.35 -2.97
CA PHE A 71 -13.65 8.80 -2.91
C PHE A 71 -12.34 9.60 -3.04
N PRO A 72 -11.65 9.56 -4.20
CA PRO A 72 -10.28 10.08 -4.30
C PRO A 72 -10.15 11.58 -4.03
N GLU A 73 -11.12 12.42 -4.43
CA GLU A 73 -11.07 13.86 -4.14
C GLU A 73 -11.20 14.16 -2.63
N GLU A 74 -12.11 13.47 -1.94
CA GLU A 74 -12.30 13.63 -0.49
C GLU A 74 -11.07 13.10 0.27
N SER A 75 -10.52 11.97 -0.16
CA SER A 75 -9.28 11.41 0.40
C SER A 75 -8.09 12.35 0.17
N ALA A 76 -7.98 12.98 -1.00
CA ALA A 76 -6.97 14.00 -1.26
C ALA A 76 -7.13 15.22 -0.34
N ALA A 77 -8.36 15.66 -0.07
CA ALA A 77 -8.61 16.74 0.89
C ALA A 77 -8.14 16.38 2.31
N LYS A 78 -8.38 15.13 2.75
CA LYS A 78 -7.88 14.64 4.05
C LYS A 78 -6.36 14.55 4.11
N LEU A 79 -5.73 13.99 3.09
CA LEU A 79 -4.27 13.93 3.00
C LEU A 79 -3.64 15.33 2.96
N ARG A 80 -4.26 16.29 2.26
CA ARG A 80 -3.81 17.68 2.23
C ARG A 80 -3.82 18.30 3.64
N ALA A 81 -4.82 17.98 4.45
CA ALA A 81 -4.93 18.50 5.81
C ALA A 81 -3.86 17.96 6.77
N THR A 82 -3.24 16.80 6.48
CA THR A 82 -2.09 16.31 7.25
C THR A 82 -0.80 17.08 6.94
N GLY A 83 -0.76 17.76 5.79
CA GLY A 83 0.43 18.47 5.31
C GLY A 83 1.61 17.56 4.95
N ALA A 84 1.40 16.23 4.87
CA ALA A 84 2.47 15.27 4.64
C ALA A 84 3.05 15.39 3.21
N PRO A 85 4.33 15.76 3.03
CA PRO A 85 4.98 15.71 1.72
C PRO A 85 5.41 14.30 1.28
N LEU A 86 5.22 13.28 2.13
CA LEU A 86 5.50 11.87 1.84
C LEU A 86 4.29 11.02 2.25
N ILE A 87 3.71 10.29 1.30
CA ILE A 87 2.45 9.55 1.50
C ILE A 87 2.59 8.11 1.00
N LEU A 88 2.21 7.15 1.84
CA LEU A 88 2.25 5.72 1.57
C LEU A 88 0.81 5.20 1.53
N LEU A 89 0.34 4.75 0.36
CA LEU A 89 -1.04 4.28 0.19
C LEU A 89 -1.08 2.79 -0.09
N SER A 90 -2.04 2.10 0.52
CA SER A 90 -2.39 0.71 0.21
C SER A 90 -3.83 0.58 -0.24
N GLU A 91 -4.12 -0.56 -0.89
CA GLU A 91 -5.44 -0.91 -1.42
C GLU A 91 -6.01 0.06 -2.47
N MET A 92 -5.15 0.58 -3.31
CA MET A 92 -5.50 1.51 -4.39
C MET A 92 -5.98 0.74 -5.61
N ASP A 93 -7.21 1.01 -6.06
CA ASP A 93 -7.68 0.51 -7.35
C ASP A 93 -7.18 1.35 -8.53
N LEU A 94 -7.18 0.73 -9.71
CA LEU A 94 -6.97 1.39 -10.99
C LEU A 94 -7.80 0.68 -12.07
N GLY A 95 -8.78 1.39 -12.64
CA GLY A 95 -9.66 0.87 -13.69
C GLY A 95 -10.53 -0.30 -13.22
N MET A 96 -11.09 -0.20 -12.00
CA MET A 96 -12.06 -1.14 -11.43
C MET A 96 -13.47 -0.56 -11.50
N ALA A 97 -14.49 -1.40 -11.74
CA ALA A 97 -15.87 -0.94 -11.92
C ALA A 97 -16.43 -0.25 -10.66
N ARG A 98 -16.03 -0.75 -9.48
CA ARG A 98 -16.40 -0.19 -8.17
C ARG A 98 -15.85 1.22 -7.91
N THR A 99 -14.80 1.61 -8.64
CA THR A 99 -14.22 2.97 -8.61
C THR A 99 -14.53 3.74 -9.89
N GLU A 100 -15.62 3.39 -10.58
CA GLU A 100 -16.06 4.03 -11.83
C GLU A 100 -14.98 4.01 -12.94
N GLN A 101 -14.16 2.96 -12.96
CA GLN A 101 -13.02 2.77 -13.89
C GLN A 101 -11.92 3.84 -13.77
N ARG A 102 -11.93 4.64 -12.69
CA ARG A 102 -11.05 5.80 -12.53
C ARG A 102 -9.61 5.39 -12.16
N ASP A 103 -8.76 6.41 -12.04
CA ASP A 103 -7.41 6.32 -11.49
C ASP A 103 -7.29 7.11 -10.17
N PRO A 104 -7.80 6.57 -9.05
CA PRO A 104 -7.75 7.23 -7.75
C PRO A 104 -6.35 7.71 -7.36
N THR A 105 -5.31 6.93 -7.63
CA THR A 105 -3.92 7.30 -7.33
C THR A 105 -3.50 8.54 -8.12
N GLY A 106 -3.78 8.58 -9.42
CA GLY A 106 -3.49 9.73 -10.27
C GLY A 106 -4.28 10.98 -9.87
N ILE A 107 -5.54 10.82 -9.46
CA ILE A 107 -6.39 11.91 -8.97
C ILE A 107 -5.83 12.51 -7.69
N ILE A 108 -5.54 11.69 -6.67
CA ILE A 108 -4.95 12.16 -5.40
C ILE A 108 -3.61 12.87 -5.66
N ALA A 109 -2.73 12.27 -6.47
CA ALA A 109 -1.45 12.88 -6.80
C ALA A 109 -1.62 14.22 -7.52
N GLY A 110 -2.58 14.35 -8.43
CA GLY A 110 -2.89 15.60 -9.14
C GLY A 110 -3.42 16.68 -8.19
N GLU A 111 -4.35 16.32 -7.31
CA GLU A 111 -4.92 17.20 -6.28
C GLU A 111 -3.83 17.72 -5.32
N LEU A 112 -2.89 16.87 -4.93
CA LEU A 112 -1.81 17.22 -4.00
C LEU A 112 -0.58 17.84 -4.71
N GLY A 113 -0.53 17.85 -6.03
CA GLY A 113 0.63 18.29 -6.80
C GLY A 113 1.88 17.42 -6.59
N MET A 114 1.70 16.11 -6.44
CA MET A 114 2.75 15.16 -6.07
C MET A 114 3.20 14.24 -7.21
N ASN A 115 4.43 13.76 -7.11
CA ASN A 115 4.93 12.60 -7.84
C ASN A 115 4.41 11.32 -7.19
N HIS A 116 4.16 10.29 -7.99
CA HIS A 116 3.72 9.00 -7.48
C HIS A 116 4.38 7.82 -8.21
N ALA A 117 4.58 6.76 -7.45
CA ALA A 117 4.89 5.42 -7.92
C ALA A 117 3.74 4.49 -7.53
N TYR A 118 3.26 3.68 -8.48
CA TYR A 118 2.19 2.71 -8.24
C TYR A 118 2.63 1.33 -8.70
N GLY A 119 2.34 0.31 -7.89
CA GLY A 119 2.59 -1.08 -8.18
C GLY A 119 1.29 -1.88 -8.16
N VAL A 120 1.04 -2.67 -9.20
CA VAL A 120 -0.11 -3.58 -9.23
C VAL A 120 0.18 -4.73 -8.25
N GLU A 121 -0.56 -4.84 -7.16
CA GLU A 121 -0.50 -5.99 -6.26
C GLU A 121 -1.21 -7.19 -6.90
N PHE A 122 -2.44 -6.96 -7.36
CA PHE A 122 -3.31 -7.95 -7.96
C PHE A 122 -3.96 -7.46 -9.25
N LEU A 123 -4.08 -8.38 -10.20
CA LEU A 123 -5.06 -8.34 -11.27
C LEU A 123 -6.34 -9.06 -10.79
N GLU A 124 -7.40 -8.30 -10.58
CA GLU A 124 -8.74 -8.76 -10.19
C GLU A 124 -9.45 -9.40 -11.39
N LEU A 125 -9.88 -10.66 -11.22
CA LEU A 125 -10.63 -11.41 -12.24
C LEU A 125 -12.15 -11.35 -12.04
N SER A 126 -12.60 -10.64 -11.00
CA SER A 126 -14.02 -10.39 -10.68
C SER A 126 -14.29 -8.89 -10.49
N LEU A 127 -15.55 -8.53 -10.29
CA LEU A 127 -15.94 -7.15 -9.98
C LEU A 127 -15.77 -6.79 -8.49
N GLY A 128 -15.36 -7.74 -7.65
CA GLY A 128 -15.30 -7.56 -6.21
C GLY A 128 -16.37 -8.35 -5.43
N SER A 129 -16.38 -8.13 -4.12
CA SER A 129 -17.31 -8.77 -3.19
C SER A 129 -18.75 -8.28 -3.40
N ASP A 130 -19.72 -8.96 -2.79
CA ASP A 130 -21.14 -8.64 -2.95
C ASP A 130 -21.48 -7.17 -2.61
N ILE A 131 -20.87 -6.64 -1.56
CA ILE A 131 -21.07 -5.24 -1.14
C ILE A 131 -20.37 -4.26 -2.09
N GLU A 132 -19.16 -4.58 -2.58
CA GLU A 132 -18.44 -3.75 -3.55
C GLU A 132 -19.20 -3.65 -4.88
N ARG A 133 -19.88 -4.72 -5.31
CA ARG A 133 -20.66 -4.72 -6.56
C ARG A 133 -21.84 -3.74 -6.54
N SER A 134 -22.29 -3.29 -5.38
CA SER A 134 -23.31 -2.23 -5.30
C SER A 134 -22.81 -0.86 -5.79
N TYR A 135 -21.49 -0.67 -5.87
CA TYR A 135 -20.84 0.53 -6.42
C TYR A 135 -20.50 0.40 -7.91
N CYS A 136 -20.59 -0.81 -8.47
CA CYS A 136 -20.30 -1.03 -9.88
C CYS A 136 -21.43 -0.50 -10.76
N ARG A 137 -21.08 0.36 -11.73
CA ARG A 137 -21.98 0.74 -12.83
C ARG A 137 -21.80 -0.14 -14.06
N ASP A 138 -20.58 -0.60 -14.27
CA ASP A 138 -20.21 -1.50 -15.36
C ASP A 138 -20.14 -2.95 -14.88
N ASP A 139 -20.36 -3.89 -15.79
CA ASP A 139 -20.22 -5.34 -15.56
C ASP A 139 -18.82 -5.88 -15.90
N PHE A 140 -17.85 -4.98 -16.12
CA PHE A 140 -16.45 -5.29 -16.41
C PHE A 140 -15.49 -4.28 -15.76
N ASN A 141 -14.25 -4.70 -15.47
CA ASN A 141 -13.18 -3.79 -15.08
C ASN A 141 -12.38 -3.35 -16.31
N GLU A 142 -12.15 -2.05 -16.51
CA GLU A 142 -11.36 -1.55 -17.65
C GLU A 142 -9.93 -2.07 -17.58
N LYS A 143 -9.30 -2.01 -16.40
CA LYS A 143 -7.93 -2.49 -16.17
C LYS A 143 -7.89 -3.66 -15.21
N GLY A 144 -8.70 -3.64 -14.16
CA GLY A 144 -8.74 -4.73 -13.18
C GLY A 144 -7.61 -4.68 -12.15
N PHE A 145 -6.98 -3.53 -11.92
CA PHE A 145 -5.79 -3.48 -11.08
C PHE A 145 -6.11 -3.01 -9.65
N HIS A 146 -5.43 -3.64 -8.70
CA HIS A 146 -5.45 -3.31 -7.29
C HIS A 146 -4.01 -3.31 -6.77
N GLY A 147 -3.61 -2.36 -5.93
CA GLY A 147 -2.25 -2.35 -5.40
C GLY A 147 -1.88 -1.21 -4.48
N ASN A 148 -0.58 -0.90 -4.42
CA ASN A 148 -0.01 0.04 -3.46
C ASN A 148 0.64 1.21 -4.20
N ALA A 149 0.71 2.36 -3.54
CA ALA A 149 1.34 3.56 -4.08
C ALA A 149 2.24 4.26 -3.06
N LEU A 150 3.24 4.97 -3.56
CA LEU A 150 4.08 5.91 -2.83
C LEU A 150 3.98 7.26 -3.52
N MET A 151 3.76 8.34 -2.77
CA MET A 151 3.74 9.70 -3.28
C MET A 151 4.70 10.59 -2.53
N ALA A 152 5.28 11.57 -3.23
CA ALA A 152 6.07 12.61 -2.61
C ALA A 152 5.92 13.95 -3.35
N SER A 153 6.07 15.06 -2.62
CA SER A 153 6.16 16.40 -3.21
C SER A 153 7.47 16.66 -3.97
N VAL A 154 8.41 15.73 -3.89
CA VAL A 154 9.73 15.74 -4.57
C VAL A 154 9.84 14.57 -5.54
N ALA A 155 10.89 14.53 -6.35
CA ALA A 155 11.11 13.43 -7.30
C ALA A 155 11.32 12.08 -6.58
N LEU A 156 10.65 11.04 -7.09
CA LEU A 156 10.85 9.65 -6.66
C LEU A 156 11.96 9.02 -7.50
N ARG A 157 13.14 8.84 -6.92
CA ARG A 157 14.31 8.27 -7.60
C ARG A 157 14.37 6.76 -7.42
N ASP A 158 14.82 6.05 -8.45
CA ASP A 158 15.03 4.58 -8.41
C ASP A 158 13.83 3.80 -7.87
N ALA A 159 12.62 4.20 -8.29
CA ALA A 159 11.39 3.58 -7.84
C ALA A 159 11.36 2.07 -8.16
N PHE A 160 10.81 1.29 -7.24
CA PHE A 160 10.80 -0.15 -7.31
C PHE A 160 9.49 -0.78 -6.81
N LEU A 161 9.26 -2.00 -7.28
CA LEU A 161 8.26 -2.93 -6.79
C LEU A 161 8.98 -4.15 -6.20
N PHE A 162 8.56 -4.59 -5.02
CA PHE A 162 9.02 -5.83 -4.41
C PHE A 162 7.83 -6.76 -4.18
N ARG A 163 7.84 -7.95 -4.78
CA ARG A 163 6.87 -9.00 -4.50
C ARG A 163 7.23 -9.66 -3.19
N LEU A 164 6.31 -9.61 -2.23
CA LEU A 164 6.50 -10.26 -0.94
C LEU A 164 6.41 -11.78 -1.14
N PRO A 165 7.22 -12.58 -0.41
CA PRO A 165 7.07 -14.03 -0.43
C PRO A 165 5.63 -14.42 -0.09
N GLY A 166 5.07 -15.33 -0.89
CA GLY A 166 3.68 -15.74 -0.74
C GLY A 166 3.41 -17.16 -1.23
N GLU A 167 2.16 -17.61 -1.01
CA GLU A 167 1.69 -18.97 -1.33
C GLU A 167 0.53 -18.93 -2.34
N ALA A 168 0.39 -17.84 -3.10
CA ALA A 168 -0.67 -17.64 -4.09
C ALA A 168 -2.09 -17.85 -3.53
N VAL A 169 -2.33 -17.52 -2.26
CA VAL A 169 -3.59 -17.81 -1.55
C VAL A 169 -4.82 -17.16 -2.19
N TRP A 170 -4.64 -16.13 -3.03
CA TRP A 170 -5.72 -15.44 -3.75
C TRP A 170 -5.99 -16.00 -5.15
N PHE A 171 -5.16 -16.93 -5.65
CA PHE A 171 -5.36 -17.63 -6.92
C PHE A 171 -6.07 -18.97 -6.70
N ASN A 172 -7.33 -18.90 -6.30
CA ASN A 172 -8.16 -20.09 -6.05
C ASN A 172 -9.62 -19.85 -6.48
N ASP A 173 -10.40 -20.93 -6.61
CA ASP A 173 -11.82 -20.88 -7.01
C ASP A 173 -12.80 -20.74 -5.83
N SER A 174 -12.30 -20.86 -4.59
CA SER A 174 -13.10 -20.77 -3.37
C SER A 174 -13.29 -19.35 -2.83
N ASN A 175 -12.66 -18.36 -3.46
CA ASN A 175 -12.70 -16.96 -3.04
C ASN A 175 -13.67 -16.16 -3.91
N GLU A 176 -14.41 -15.24 -3.31
CA GLU A 176 -15.33 -14.32 -4.00
C GLU A 176 -14.57 -13.35 -4.92
N GLN A 177 -13.27 -13.18 -4.70
CA GLN A 177 -12.38 -12.27 -5.42
C GLN A 177 -11.14 -13.01 -5.96
N PRO A 178 -11.28 -13.86 -7.00
CA PRO A 178 -10.14 -14.54 -7.61
C PRO A 178 -9.20 -13.51 -8.25
N ARG A 179 -7.89 -13.63 -7.93
CA ARG A 179 -6.86 -12.69 -8.34
C ARG A 179 -5.62 -13.40 -8.85
N ILE A 180 -4.89 -12.75 -9.75
CA ILE A 180 -3.50 -13.11 -10.09
C ILE A 180 -2.59 -12.02 -9.56
N GLY A 181 -1.56 -12.38 -8.81
CA GLY A 181 -0.68 -11.43 -8.15
C GLY A 181 -0.22 -11.95 -6.80
N ASP A 182 0.60 -11.15 -6.14
CA ASP A 182 1.05 -11.36 -4.77
C ASP A 182 1.13 -9.99 -4.10
N ARG A 183 1.01 -10.01 -2.77
CA ARG A 183 1.30 -8.85 -1.92
C ARG A 183 2.60 -8.18 -2.36
N CYS A 184 2.62 -6.85 -2.41
CA CYS A 184 3.81 -6.14 -2.86
C CYS A 184 4.11 -4.91 -2.02
N ALA A 185 5.38 -4.52 -2.01
CA ALA A 185 5.80 -3.22 -1.53
C ALA A 185 6.19 -2.33 -2.72
N VAL A 186 5.88 -1.04 -2.63
CA VAL A 186 6.28 -0.03 -3.61
C VAL A 186 7.14 1.00 -2.90
N GLY A 187 8.34 1.21 -3.39
CA GLY A 187 9.29 2.11 -2.75
C GLY A 187 10.10 2.95 -3.73
N ALA A 188 10.79 3.95 -3.21
CA ALA A 188 11.70 4.80 -3.95
C ALA A 188 12.71 5.48 -3.01
N ILE A 189 13.76 6.03 -3.60
CA ILE A 189 14.67 6.96 -2.94
C ILE A 189 14.05 8.36 -2.96
N VAL A 190 13.88 8.95 -1.79
CA VAL A 190 13.35 10.30 -1.58
C VAL A 190 14.48 11.19 -1.06
N GLY A 191 14.71 12.35 -1.69
CA GLY A 191 15.73 13.30 -1.25
C GLY A 191 15.29 14.10 -0.03
N THR A 192 16.16 14.26 0.96
CA THR A 192 16.02 15.23 2.06
C THR A 192 17.24 16.15 2.09
N GLU A 193 17.15 17.26 2.80
CA GLU A 193 18.27 18.21 2.95
C GLU A 193 19.51 17.61 3.64
N ALA A 194 19.35 16.54 4.44
CA ALA A 194 20.47 15.82 5.07
C ALA A 194 20.99 14.63 4.25
N GLY A 195 20.30 14.28 3.15
CA GLY A 195 20.61 13.11 2.33
C GLY A 195 19.37 12.31 1.93
N PRO A 196 19.51 11.28 1.08
CA PRO A 196 18.38 10.46 0.66
C PRO A 196 17.91 9.50 1.77
N ILE A 197 16.61 9.16 1.74
CA ILE A 197 16.01 8.06 2.50
C ILE A 197 15.35 7.07 1.53
N VAL A 198 15.13 5.84 1.98
CA VAL A 198 14.26 4.89 1.28
C VAL A 198 12.88 4.93 1.93
N ALA A 199 11.86 5.25 1.16
CA ALA A 199 10.46 5.19 1.59
C ALA A 199 9.75 4.03 0.90
N VAL A 200 8.96 3.25 1.66
CA VAL A 200 8.34 2.02 1.18
C VAL A 200 6.91 1.89 1.70
N SER A 201 5.93 1.94 0.79
CA SER A 201 4.54 1.58 1.05
C SER A 201 4.36 0.07 0.97
N VAL A 202 3.70 -0.54 1.95
CA VAL A 202 3.46 -1.99 2.00
C VAL A 202 2.08 -2.34 2.57
N HIS A 203 1.51 -3.43 2.06
CA HIS A 203 0.35 -4.10 2.63
C HIS A 203 0.69 -5.58 2.84
N LEU A 204 0.79 -6.02 4.09
CA LEU A 204 1.11 -7.43 4.42
C LEU A 204 -0.11 -8.34 4.28
N GLU A 205 0.10 -9.65 4.25
CA GLU A 205 -1.01 -10.59 4.10
C GLU A 205 -1.97 -10.58 5.29
N SER A 206 -3.24 -10.31 5.00
CA SER A 206 -4.38 -10.33 5.92
C SER A 206 -4.74 -11.74 6.42
N VAL A 207 -4.70 -12.75 5.53
CA VAL A 207 -5.10 -14.14 5.85
C VAL A 207 -3.86 -14.98 6.14
N ALA A 208 -3.16 -14.65 7.22
CA ALA A 208 -1.86 -15.19 7.52
C ALA A 208 -1.60 -15.32 9.03
N THR A 209 -0.65 -16.19 9.38
CA THR A 209 -0.11 -16.29 10.75
C THR A 209 0.93 -15.19 11.00
N ALA A 210 1.22 -14.91 12.28
CA ALA A 210 2.29 -13.99 12.66
C ALA A 210 3.64 -14.35 12.00
N ALA A 211 4.03 -15.63 12.03
CA ALA A 211 5.26 -16.10 11.41
C ALA A 211 5.27 -15.93 9.88
N TYR A 212 4.11 -15.87 9.22
CA TYR A 212 4.03 -15.59 7.80
C TYR A 212 4.29 -14.10 7.51
N ARG A 213 3.65 -13.20 8.27
CA ARG A 213 3.90 -11.76 8.15
C ARG A 213 5.35 -11.39 8.49
N GLU A 214 5.96 -12.04 9.48
CA GLU A 214 7.39 -11.89 9.76
C GLU A 214 8.26 -12.25 8.54
N ARG A 215 7.99 -13.37 7.86
CA ARG A 215 8.75 -13.73 6.65
C ARG A 215 8.63 -12.67 5.55
N GLN A 216 7.44 -12.09 5.38
CA GLN A 216 7.23 -11.02 4.41
C GLN A 216 8.03 -9.77 4.77
N MET A 217 7.94 -9.33 6.03
CA MET A 217 8.67 -8.15 6.51
C MET A 217 10.19 -8.38 6.46
N ALA A 218 10.69 -9.53 6.90
CA ALA A 218 12.11 -9.87 6.87
C ALA A 218 12.67 -9.83 5.44
N ALA A 219 11.98 -10.46 4.48
CA ALA A 219 12.37 -10.44 3.08
C ALA A 219 12.33 -9.03 2.47
N LEU A 220 11.36 -8.20 2.87
CA LEU A 220 11.30 -6.80 2.44
C LEU A 220 12.51 -6.01 2.97
N ILE A 221 12.79 -6.10 4.27
CA ILE A 221 13.92 -5.36 4.86
C ILE A 221 15.23 -5.82 4.22
N ASP A 222 15.44 -7.13 4.01
CA ASP A 222 16.63 -7.66 3.31
C ASP A 222 16.76 -7.08 1.90
N ALA A 223 15.66 -7.03 1.14
CA ALA A 223 15.66 -6.49 -0.21
C ALA A 223 15.95 -4.98 -0.24
N VAL A 224 15.41 -4.22 0.72
CA VAL A 224 15.62 -2.77 0.84
C VAL A 224 17.06 -2.46 1.25
N GLU A 225 17.63 -3.23 2.18
CA GLU A 225 19.03 -3.11 2.59
C GLU A 225 20.00 -3.41 1.46
N ALA A 226 19.74 -4.45 0.68
CA ALA A 226 20.56 -4.77 -0.48
C ALA A 226 20.43 -3.71 -1.59
N PHE A 227 19.24 -3.12 -1.73
CA PHE A 227 18.96 -2.09 -2.73
C PHE A 227 19.63 -0.75 -2.41
N ALA A 228 19.61 -0.34 -1.15
CA ALA A 228 20.12 0.95 -0.70
C ALA A 228 20.94 0.82 0.60
N PRO A 229 22.13 0.20 0.53
CA PRO A 229 22.96 -0.04 1.71
C PRO A 229 23.28 1.25 2.47
N GLY A 230 23.02 1.25 3.77
CA GLY A 230 23.35 2.36 4.67
C GLY A 230 22.43 3.58 4.61
N LEU A 231 21.41 3.60 3.75
CA LEU A 231 20.42 4.68 3.78
C LEU A 231 19.43 4.50 4.94
N PRO A 232 18.93 5.60 5.54
CA PRO A 232 17.77 5.54 6.42
C PRO A 232 16.53 5.01 5.70
N ILE A 233 15.69 4.28 6.41
CA ILE A 233 14.54 3.56 5.86
C ILE A 233 13.28 3.94 6.62
N LEU A 234 12.21 4.24 5.88
CA LEU A 234 10.84 4.28 6.36
C LEU A 234 10.02 3.24 5.57
N ILE A 235 9.45 2.26 6.27
CA ILE A 235 8.44 1.34 5.75
C ILE A 235 7.11 1.69 6.42
N GLY A 236 6.00 1.71 5.70
CA GLY A 236 4.70 1.97 6.33
C GLY A 236 3.50 1.50 5.51
N GLY A 237 2.38 1.34 6.21
CA GLY A 237 1.10 0.91 5.64
C GLY A 237 0.40 -0.08 6.55
N ASP A 238 -0.52 -0.85 5.96
CA ASP A 238 -1.29 -1.88 6.66
C ASP A 238 -0.45 -3.15 6.83
N LEU A 239 -0.02 -3.42 8.07
CA LEU A 239 0.76 -4.60 8.39
C LEU A 239 -0.13 -5.80 8.75
N ASN A 240 -1.46 -5.63 8.82
CA ASN A 240 -2.39 -6.67 9.23
C ASN A 240 -2.02 -7.34 10.57
N THR A 241 -1.29 -6.65 11.45
CA THR A 241 -0.84 -7.19 12.74
C THR A 241 -2.00 -7.30 13.71
N GLY A 242 -2.07 -8.41 14.45
CA GLY A 242 -3.24 -8.72 15.30
C GLY A 242 -4.37 -9.44 14.57
N ASN A 243 -4.32 -9.57 13.24
CA ASN A 243 -5.22 -10.47 12.53
C ASN A 243 -4.99 -11.92 12.95
N HIS A 244 -6.09 -12.64 13.10
CA HIS A 244 -6.16 -14.01 13.61
C HIS A 244 -5.69 -14.21 15.07
N THR A 245 -5.49 -13.12 15.83
CA THR A 245 -5.14 -13.15 17.26
C THR A 245 -6.07 -12.30 18.12
N GLY A 246 -7.24 -11.93 17.59
CA GLY A 246 -8.25 -11.16 18.33
C GLY A 246 -7.88 -9.68 18.52
N GLY A 247 -7.00 -9.14 17.68
CA GLY A 247 -6.55 -7.74 17.76
C GLY A 247 -5.29 -7.54 18.58
N ASP A 248 -4.72 -8.61 19.15
CA ASP A 248 -3.46 -8.53 19.89
C ASP A 248 -2.27 -8.51 18.92
N PHE A 249 -1.91 -7.30 18.47
CA PHE A 249 -0.76 -7.06 17.62
C PHE A 249 0.57 -7.42 18.29
N SER A 250 0.64 -7.51 19.63
CA SER A 250 1.90 -7.83 20.33
C SER A 250 2.35 -9.28 20.09
N THR A 251 1.44 -10.13 19.63
CA THR A 251 1.73 -11.51 19.22
C THR A 251 2.38 -11.62 17.85
N ASP A 252 2.41 -10.54 17.05
CA ASP A 252 3.07 -10.53 15.76
C ASP A 252 4.58 -10.45 15.92
N THR A 253 5.26 -11.54 15.56
CA THR A 253 6.71 -11.71 15.77
C THR A 253 7.56 -10.80 14.88
N LEU A 254 6.96 -10.17 13.87
CA LEU A 254 7.63 -9.21 12.99
C LEU A 254 8.20 -8.00 13.73
N PHE A 255 7.57 -7.55 14.82
CA PHE A 255 8.03 -6.38 15.56
C PHE A 255 9.36 -6.65 16.26
N ALA A 256 9.46 -7.76 16.98
CA ALA A 256 10.71 -8.18 17.64
C ALA A 256 11.82 -8.46 16.62
N MET A 257 11.47 -9.05 15.47
CA MET A 257 12.42 -9.27 14.37
C MET A 257 12.96 -7.94 13.80
N ALA A 258 12.07 -6.95 13.59
CA ALA A 258 12.45 -5.64 13.10
C ALA A 258 13.31 -4.86 14.12
N GLU A 259 12.92 -4.90 15.40
CA GLU A 259 13.69 -4.29 16.51
C GLU A 259 15.10 -4.88 16.60
N GLY A 260 15.24 -6.20 16.50
CA GLY A 260 16.53 -6.89 16.44
C GLY A 260 17.45 -6.45 15.29
N ARG A 261 16.90 -5.75 14.30
CA ARG A 261 17.61 -5.17 13.14
C ARG A 261 17.74 -3.65 13.20
N GLY A 262 17.43 -3.06 14.34
CA GLY A 262 17.52 -1.63 14.60
C GLY A 262 16.36 -0.81 14.06
N PHE A 263 15.22 -1.43 13.76
CA PHE A 263 14.01 -0.68 13.42
C PHE A 263 13.22 -0.32 14.67
N GLU A 264 12.69 0.90 14.69
CA GLU A 264 11.68 1.36 15.64
C GLU A 264 10.30 1.28 15.00
N CYS A 265 9.27 1.02 15.80
CA CYS A 265 7.89 0.87 15.34
C CYS A 265 7.01 2.01 15.86
N HIS A 266 6.24 2.63 14.97
CA HIS A 266 5.42 3.80 15.27
C HIS A 266 4.00 3.55 14.80
N GLY A 267 3.05 3.61 15.74
CA GLY A 267 1.63 3.34 15.50
C GLY A 267 0.71 4.48 15.93
N GLY A 268 1.26 5.56 16.49
CA GLY A 268 0.53 6.41 17.43
C GLY A 268 0.17 5.69 18.74
N PRO A 269 -0.81 6.18 19.51
CA PRO A 269 -1.22 5.56 20.76
C PRO A 269 -1.57 4.08 20.60
N LEU A 270 -0.99 3.22 21.45
CA LEU A 270 -1.14 1.76 21.37
C LEU A 270 -2.52 1.27 21.80
N ASP A 271 -3.24 2.07 22.58
CA ASP A 271 -4.60 1.82 23.05
C ASP A 271 -5.69 2.25 22.05
N GLN A 272 -5.29 2.82 20.90
CA GLN A 272 -6.19 3.21 19.82
C GLN A 272 -6.09 2.25 18.63
N THR A 273 -7.26 1.87 18.12
CA THR A 273 -7.41 1.09 16.89
C THR A 273 -7.21 2.00 15.68
N SER A 274 -6.61 1.47 14.62
CA SER A 274 -6.51 2.15 13.33
C SER A 274 -7.67 1.83 12.40
N THR A 275 -8.51 0.85 12.72
CA THR A 275 -9.68 0.50 11.90
C THR A 275 -11.01 0.99 12.49
N ARG A 276 -12.01 1.16 11.61
CA ARG A 276 -13.39 1.54 11.91
C ARG A 276 -14.36 0.99 10.84
N PRO A 277 -15.68 0.97 11.09
CA PRO A 277 -16.64 0.64 10.03
C PRO A 277 -16.62 1.67 8.88
N SER A 278 -16.66 1.16 7.65
CA SER A 278 -16.84 1.91 6.41
C SER A 278 -18.15 1.55 5.70
N LEU A 279 -18.28 2.03 4.46
CA LEU A 279 -19.41 1.69 3.59
C LEU A 279 -19.32 0.29 2.97
N ILE A 280 -18.14 -0.34 2.99
CA ILE A 280 -17.92 -1.68 2.40
C ILE A 280 -17.25 -2.68 3.36
N THR A 281 -17.02 -2.30 4.63
CA THR A 281 -16.48 -3.21 5.66
C THR A 281 -17.35 -4.46 5.83
N ARG A 282 -16.72 -5.63 5.71
CA ARG A 282 -17.41 -6.93 5.90
C ARG A 282 -17.71 -7.25 7.36
N PHE A 283 -16.84 -6.80 8.28
CA PHE A 283 -16.89 -7.13 9.71
C PHE A 283 -16.90 -5.84 10.56
N PRO A 284 -18.03 -5.11 10.64
CA PRO A 284 -18.08 -3.79 11.27
C PRO A 284 -17.75 -3.80 12.77
N ASP A 285 -17.91 -4.93 13.46
CA ASP A 285 -17.59 -5.06 14.88
C ASP A 285 -16.08 -5.27 15.15
N ARG A 286 -15.25 -5.42 14.10
CA ARG A 286 -13.80 -5.60 14.24
C ARG A 286 -13.09 -4.25 14.23
N ALA A 287 -12.64 -3.83 15.41
CA ALA A 287 -11.74 -2.69 15.58
C ALA A 287 -10.35 -3.21 15.98
N MET A 288 -9.32 -2.87 15.20
CA MET A 288 -7.97 -3.41 15.33
C MET A 288 -6.93 -2.33 15.06
N LYS A 289 -5.68 -2.58 15.48
CA LYS A 289 -4.53 -1.71 15.20
C LYS A 289 -3.61 -2.39 14.19
N LEU A 290 -3.80 -2.07 12.92
CA LEU A 290 -3.17 -2.75 11.79
C LEU A 290 -2.10 -1.91 11.10
N ASP A 291 -2.17 -0.58 11.23
CA ASP A 291 -1.34 0.37 10.47
C ASP A 291 -0.16 0.87 11.29
N TRP A 292 1.03 0.80 10.69
CA TRP A 292 2.29 1.11 11.37
C TRP A 292 3.31 1.71 10.42
N PHE A 293 4.25 2.47 10.98
CA PHE A 293 5.54 2.75 10.39
C PHE A 293 6.65 1.96 11.09
N LEU A 294 7.59 1.43 10.32
CA LEU A 294 8.87 0.91 10.79
C LEU A 294 9.98 1.82 10.26
N SER A 295 10.81 2.37 11.15
CA SER A 295 11.88 3.31 10.78
C SER A 295 13.24 2.84 11.25
N ARG A 296 14.28 3.06 10.46
CA ARG A 296 15.67 2.91 10.89
C ARG A 296 16.53 4.04 10.35
N GLY A 297 17.44 4.56 11.17
CA GLY A 297 18.29 5.68 10.78
C GLY A 297 17.55 7.03 10.75
N LEU A 298 16.30 7.07 11.22
CA LEU A 298 15.43 8.24 11.24
C LEU A 298 15.09 8.59 12.67
N LYS A 299 15.12 9.88 13.00
CA LYS A 299 14.58 10.39 14.25
C LYS A 299 13.09 10.66 14.06
N ILE A 300 12.25 9.79 14.59
CA ILE A 300 10.80 9.98 14.57
C ILE A 300 10.38 10.76 15.81
N GLY A 301 9.63 11.84 15.61
CA GLY A 301 9.01 12.64 16.66
C GLY A 301 7.63 12.08 17.01
N GLU A 302 6.60 12.93 16.95
CA GLU A 302 5.21 12.50 17.21
C GLU A 302 4.70 11.52 16.15
N SER A 303 3.92 10.52 16.59
CA SER A 303 3.08 9.69 15.73
C SER A 303 1.66 9.64 16.31
N HIS A 304 0.65 9.74 15.45
CA HIS A 304 -0.77 9.78 15.83
C HIS A 304 -1.68 9.29 14.70
N LEU A 305 -2.96 9.11 15.01
CA LEU A 305 -4.00 8.76 14.04
C LEU A 305 -4.82 9.99 13.65
N VAL A 306 -5.16 10.10 12.37
CA VAL A 306 -6.10 11.09 11.82
C VAL A 306 -7.32 10.34 11.27
N SER A 307 -8.51 10.75 11.70
CA SER A 307 -9.75 10.08 11.34
C SER A 307 -9.98 10.03 9.82
N SER A 308 -10.44 8.88 9.33
CA SER A 308 -10.87 8.66 7.95
C SER A 308 -12.25 9.26 7.62
N LEU A 309 -12.92 9.87 8.59
CA LEU A 309 -14.22 10.51 8.37
C LEU A 309 -14.06 11.86 7.69
N ASN A 310 -14.87 12.12 6.66
CA ASN A 310 -15.01 13.44 6.07
C ASN A 310 -15.71 14.44 7.04
N GLU A 311 -15.94 15.68 6.60
CA GLU A 311 -16.54 16.73 7.44
C GLU A 311 -18.00 16.40 7.84
N GLU A 312 -18.71 15.63 7.03
CA GLU A 312 -20.07 15.15 7.29
C GLU A 312 -20.12 13.84 8.10
N GLY A 313 -18.97 13.29 8.50
CA GLY A 313 -18.89 12.03 9.25
C GLY A 313 -18.99 10.77 8.40
N LYS A 314 -18.93 10.86 7.07
CA LYS A 314 -18.87 9.71 6.16
C LYS A 314 -17.46 9.10 6.19
N PRO A 315 -17.32 7.78 6.39
CA PRO A 315 -16.02 7.11 6.30
C PRO A 315 -15.52 7.07 4.86
N LEU A 316 -14.28 7.52 4.66
CA LEU A 316 -13.60 7.44 3.35
C LEU A 316 -12.80 6.13 3.17
N SER A 317 -12.52 5.45 4.29
CA SER A 317 -11.86 4.14 4.38
C SER A 317 -12.23 3.52 5.73
N ASP A 318 -12.16 2.19 5.83
CA ASP A 318 -12.21 1.45 7.09
C ASP A 318 -10.93 1.58 7.93
N HIS A 319 -9.88 2.23 7.40
CA HIS A 319 -8.68 2.58 8.14
C HIS A 319 -8.57 4.10 8.35
N ASP A 320 -8.14 4.51 9.54
CA ASP A 320 -7.65 5.85 9.84
C ASP A 320 -6.23 6.05 9.30
N ILE A 321 -5.86 7.30 9.05
CA ILE A 321 -4.52 7.65 8.58
C ILE A 321 -3.57 7.56 9.77
N ILE A 322 -2.46 6.84 9.64
CA ILE A 322 -1.34 6.97 10.57
C ILE A 322 -0.37 8.03 10.06
N VAL A 323 0.01 8.93 10.97
CA VAL A 323 0.91 10.06 10.69
C VAL A 323 2.11 9.97 11.62
N CYS A 324 3.30 10.32 11.12
CA CYS A 324 4.47 10.58 11.96
C CYS A 324 5.27 11.80 11.47
N THR A 325 5.98 12.45 12.39
CA THR A 325 6.93 13.53 12.08
C THR A 325 8.34 12.96 12.01
N ILE A 326 9.03 13.16 10.90
CA ILE A 326 10.45 12.85 10.76
C ILE A 326 11.23 14.13 11.05
N GLU A 327 12.04 14.11 12.10
CA GLU A 327 12.79 15.27 12.58
C GLU A 327 14.20 15.38 11.98
N GLY A 328 14.70 14.31 11.39
CA GLY A 328 16.05 14.21 10.85
C GLY A 328 16.53 12.76 10.80
N PHE A 329 17.83 12.57 10.62
CA PHE A 329 18.47 11.26 10.78
C PHE A 329 18.79 11.02 12.25
N SER A 330 18.72 9.75 12.68
CA SER A 330 19.17 9.37 14.01
C SER A 330 20.69 9.46 14.08
N ALA A 331 21.22 9.85 15.25
CA ALA A 331 22.66 9.94 15.50
C ALA A 331 23.36 8.58 15.52
#